data_AF-A0A096DHI7-F1
#
_entry.id   AF-A0A096DHI7-F1
#
_cell.length_a   1.000
_cell.length_b   1.000
_cell.length_c   1.000
_cell.angle_alpha   90.00
_cell.angle_beta   90.00
_cell.angle_gamma   90.00
#
_symmetry.space_group_name_H-M   'P 1'
#
loop_
_entity.id
_entity.type
_entity.pdbx_description
1 polymer ?
#
loop_
_entity_poly.entity_id
_entity_poly.type
_entity_poly.pdbx_seq_one_letter_code
_entity_poly.pdbx_strand_id
1 'polypeptide(L)'
;MNKILRFAFVAAFAAVSSLSFAQTQTTFELSSADSYKQFGLAGQSSKTSNEGDFTEDKSVTSGDVKLTVSTSGVKTANRMWKGSLRMYGGTLTVESANDNIVEVVYAVFFNNWDESNNVNNQKLKMTSEKEGKKVFKFYNWTGVSKKVVLNVKKAFLRSVTITSVTAAGIKNVQTIEVNEKAPIYNLAGQRVGKDYKGVVIQNGKKFIKK
;
A
#
# COMPACT_ATOMS: atom_id res chain seq x y z
N MET A 1 5.28 5.72 -26.64
CA MET A 1 4.74 5.00 -25.46
C MET A 1 3.83 3.87 -25.93
N ASN A 2 4.08 2.62 -25.52
CA ASN A 2 3.16 1.51 -25.76
C ASN A 2 1.79 1.82 -25.12
N LYS A 3 0.70 1.64 -25.85
CA LYS A 3 -0.64 2.13 -25.47
C LYS A 3 -1.13 1.57 -24.12
N ILE A 4 -0.70 0.38 -23.77
CA ILE A 4 -0.89 -0.25 -22.45
C ILE A 4 -0.31 0.60 -21.29
N LEU A 5 0.88 1.19 -21.50
CA LEU A 5 1.57 2.01 -20.51
C LEU A 5 0.81 3.34 -20.25
N ARG A 6 -0.03 3.77 -21.20
CA ARG A 6 -0.89 4.95 -21.03
C ARG A 6 -2.06 4.68 -20.07
N PHE A 7 -2.61 3.46 -20.03
CA PHE A 7 -3.79 3.18 -19.19
C PHE A 7 -3.47 2.95 -17.71
N ALA A 8 -2.29 2.39 -17.40
CA ALA A 8 -1.77 2.43 -16.03
C ALA A 8 -1.52 3.88 -15.55
N PHE A 9 -1.22 4.79 -16.48
CA PHE A 9 -1.01 6.21 -16.21
C PHE A 9 -2.32 7.03 -16.10
N VAL A 10 -3.38 6.68 -16.83
CA VAL A 10 -4.65 7.45 -16.87
C VAL A 10 -5.54 7.18 -15.65
N ALA A 11 -5.60 5.93 -15.17
CA ALA A 11 -6.29 5.62 -13.91
C ALA A 11 -5.64 6.33 -12.69
N ALA A 12 -4.38 6.77 -12.82
CA ALA A 12 -3.63 7.47 -11.78
C ALA A 12 -3.91 8.99 -11.69
N PHE A 13 -4.67 9.58 -12.62
CA PHE A 13 -4.88 11.04 -12.67
C PHE A 13 -6.24 11.51 -12.12
N ALA A 14 -7.11 10.60 -11.70
CA ALA A 14 -8.49 10.91 -11.33
C ALA A 14 -8.71 10.86 -9.80
N ALA A 15 -8.07 11.76 -9.05
CA ALA A 15 -8.65 12.49 -7.90
C ALA A 15 -7.59 13.06 -6.95
N VAL A 16 -7.08 14.28 -7.19
CA VAL A 16 -6.65 15.15 -6.07
C VAL A 16 -6.80 16.62 -6.44
N SER A 17 -7.94 17.22 -6.09
CA SER A 17 -7.96 18.62 -5.68
C SER A 17 -7.98 18.63 -4.15
N SER A 18 -7.01 19.32 -3.54
CA SER A 18 -7.00 19.83 -2.14
C SER A 18 -6.05 19.27 -1.06
N LEU A 19 -5.00 18.47 -1.34
CA LEU A 19 -3.96 18.22 -0.31
C LEU A 19 -2.53 18.27 -0.87
N SER A 20 -1.76 19.22 -0.38
CA SER A 20 -0.38 19.57 -0.74
C SER A 20 0.70 18.66 -0.11
N PHE A 21 0.38 17.38 0.12
CA PHE A 21 1.39 16.39 0.49
C PHE A 21 2.02 15.79 -0.77
N ALA A 22 3.35 15.62 -0.78
CA ALA A 22 4.04 14.93 -1.86
C ALA A 22 3.57 13.46 -1.91
N GLN A 23 2.70 13.15 -2.87
CA GLN A 23 2.27 11.78 -3.14
C GLN A 23 3.29 11.14 -4.07
N THR A 24 3.73 9.93 -3.72
CA THR A 24 4.64 9.14 -4.54
C THR A 24 3.88 7.93 -5.09
N GLN A 25 4.04 7.67 -6.38
CA GLN A 25 3.41 6.54 -7.05
C GLN A 25 4.47 5.52 -7.48
N THR A 26 4.30 4.28 -7.05
CA THR A 26 5.11 3.14 -7.51
C THR A 26 4.24 2.18 -8.30
N THR A 27 4.69 1.74 -9.47
CA THR A 27 3.95 0.76 -10.29
C THR A 27 4.82 -0.45 -10.60
N PHE A 28 4.30 -1.63 -10.29
CA PHE A 28 4.86 -2.90 -10.73
C PHE A 28 4.15 -3.32 -12.01
N GLU A 29 4.90 -3.34 -13.12
CA GLU A 29 4.40 -3.80 -14.42
C GLU A 29 4.50 -5.34 -14.49
N LEU A 30 3.37 -6.00 -14.68
CA LEU A 30 3.24 -7.47 -14.65
C LEU A 30 2.79 -8.04 -16.00
N SER A 31 2.67 -7.21 -17.04
CA SER A 31 2.19 -7.65 -18.34
C SER A 31 3.24 -7.71 -19.46
N SER A 32 4.45 -7.26 -19.19
CA SER A 32 5.57 -7.41 -20.14
C SER A 32 6.04 -8.86 -20.23
N ALA A 33 6.65 -9.22 -21.36
CA ALA A 33 7.23 -10.55 -21.56
C ALA A 33 8.32 -10.88 -20.51
N ASP A 34 9.03 -9.85 -20.04
CA ASP A 34 10.16 -9.97 -19.11
C ASP A 34 9.79 -9.70 -17.64
N SER A 35 8.50 -9.49 -17.35
CA SER A 35 8.04 -9.18 -15.99
C SER A 35 8.41 -10.26 -14.96
N TYR A 36 8.66 -11.50 -15.37
CA TYR A 36 9.13 -12.57 -14.48
C TYR A 36 10.52 -12.30 -13.88
N LYS A 37 11.39 -11.56 -14.59
CA LYS A 37 12.76 -11.27 -14.14
C LYS A 37 12.78 -10.45 -12.85
N GLN A 38 11.77 -9.60 -12.64
CA GLN A 38 11.67 -8.76 -11.43
C GLN A 38 11.54 -9.57 -10.14
N PHE A 39 11.06 -10.82 -10.24
CA PHE A 39 10.93 -11.76 -9.12
C PHE A 39 12.06 -12.80 -9.08
N GLY A 40 13.08 -12.67 -9.94
CA GLY A 40 14.18 -13.64 -10.03
C GLY A 40 13.76 -15.01 -10.56
N LEU A 41 12.69 -15.08 -11.35
CA LEU A 41 12.22 -16.33 -11.98
C LEU A 41 13.04 -16.62 -13.25
N ALA A 42 13.17 -17.90 -13.61
CA ALA A 42 13.96 -18.34 -14.76
C ALA A 42 13.28 -18.00 -16.10
N GLY A 43 11.95 -17.93 -16.13
CA GLY A 43 11.19 -17.75 -17.34
C GLY A 43 9.70 -17.46 -17.10
N GLN A 44 8.91 -17.60 -18.14
CA GLN A 44 7.45 -17.66 -18.02
C GLN A 44 6.98 -19.10 -17.93
N SER A 45 5.93 -19.33 -17.14
CA SER A 45 5.21 -20.59 -17.19
C SER A 45 4.39 -20.70 -18.47
N SER A 46 4.26 -21.93 -18.95
CA SER A 46 3.50 -22.30 -20.14
C SER A 46 2.79 -23.64 -19.90
N LYS A 47 2.24 -24.24 -20.96
CA LYS A 47 1.67 -25.59 -20.87
C LYS A 47 2.71 -26.67 -20.55
N THR A 48 3.98 -26.39 -20.85
CA THR A 48 5.09 -27.36 -20.76
C THR A 48 6.28 -26.83 -19.95
N SER A 49 6.18 -25.63 -19.39
CA SER A 49 7.21 -25.01 -18.56
C SER A 49 6.59 -24.47 -17.27
N ASN A 50 7.32 -24.66 -16.18
CA ASN A 50 6.98 -24.16 -14.85
C ASN A 50 8.00 -23.11 -14.37
N GLU A 51 8.84 -22.58 -15.26
CA GLU A 51 9.92 -21.66 -14.93
C GLU A 51 9.45 -20.32 -14.33
N GLY A 52 8.19 -19.96 -14.56
CA GLY A 52 7.55 -18.77 -14.00
C GLY A 52 6.67 -19.05 -12.79
N ASP A 53 6.67 -20.26 -12.23
CA ASP A 53 5.87 -20.62 -11.07
C ASP A 53 6.54 -20.11 -9.77
N PHE A 54 5.73 -19.55 -8.88
CA PHE A 54 6.14 -19.14 -7.55
C PHE A 54 6.04 -20.36 -6.61
N THR A 55 7.13 -21.12 -6.51
CA THR A 55 7.28 -22.29 -5.62
C THR A 55 7.65 -21.91 -4.18
N GLU A 56 8.09 -20.68 -4.00
CA GLU A 56 8.32 -20.01 -2.72
C GLU A 56 7.85 -18.56 -2.83
N ASP A 57 7.74 -17.88 -1.70
CA ASP A 57 7.37 -16.47 -1.67
C ASP A 57 8.51 -15.64 -2.31
N LYS A 58 8.18 -14.85 -3.33
CA LYS A 58 9.14 -13.97 -4.03
C LYS A 58 8.72 -12.52 -3.87
N SER A 59 9.72 -11.65 -3.74
CA SER A 59 9.52 -10.22 -3.58
C SER A 59 10.27 -9.43 -4.64
N VAL A 60 9.75 -8.25 -4.96
CA VAL A 60 10.42 -7.23 -5.75
C VAL A 60 10.27 -5.89 -5.02
N THR A 61 11.31 -5.06 -5.06
CA THR A 61 11.31 -3.73 -4.44
C THR A 61 11.56 -2.67 -5.49
N SER A 62 10.78 -1.58 -5.46
CA SER A 62 10.96 -0.41 -6.31
C SER A 62 10.82 0.85 -5.45
N GLY A 63 11.92 1.57 -5.26
CA GLY A 63 12.01 2.61 -4.24
C GLY A 63 11.75 2.02 -2.86
N ASP A 64 10.87 2.67 -2.09
CA ASP A 64 10.51 2.25 -0.73
C ASP A 64 9.39 1.20 -0.67
N VAL A 65 8.82 0.83 -1.82
CA VAL A 65 7.70 -0.10 -1.90
C VAL A 65 8.19 -1.50 -2.29
N LYS A 66 7.79 -2.49 -1.50
CA LYS A 66 8.03 -3.91 -1.73
C LYS A 66 6.71 -4.60 -2.09
N LEU A 67 6.72 -5.38 -3.17
CA LEU A 67 5.62 -6.27 -3.56
C LEU A 67 6.06 -7.71 -3.36
N THR A 68 5.31 -8.47 -2.56
CA THR A 68 5.54 -9.89 -2.28
C THR A 68 4.39 -10.73 -2.82
N VAL A 69 4.73 -11.73 -3.65
CA VAL A 69 3.80 -12.74 -4.15
C VAL A 69 4.03 -14.00 -3.34
N SER A 70 3.01 -14.49 -2.65
CA SER A 70 3.12 -15.76 -1.94
C SER A 70 2.99 -16.96 -2.88
N THR A 71 3.38 -18.13 -2.39
CA THR A 71 2.93 -19.41 -2.95
C THR A 71 1.40 -19.52 -2.97
N SER A 72 0.88 -20.38 -3.85
CA SER A 72 -0.55 -20.67 -3.91
C SER A 72 -0.95 -21.67 -2.84
N GLY A 73 -2.09 -21.44 -2.19
CA GLY A 73 -2.69 -22.41 -1.26
C GLY A 73 -3.45 -23.56 -1.94
N VAL A 74 -3.44 -23.64 -3.28
CA VAL A 74 -4.09 -24.70 -4.06
C VAL A 74 -3.08 -25.37 -5.00
N LYS A 75 -3.45 -26.52 -5.58
CA LYS A 75 -2.58 -27.34 -6.46
C LYS A 75 -1.94 -26.54 -7.60
N THR A 76 -2.64 -25.53 -8.11
CA THR A 76 -2.11 -24.66 -9.17
C THR A 76 -1.24 -23.57 -8.55
N ALA A 77 0.06 -23.62 -8.80
CA ALA A 77 0.99 -22.56 -8.39
C ALA A 77 0.61 -21.19 -8.98
N ASN A 78 0.84 -20.14 -8.19
CA ASN A 78 0.87 -18.76 -8.67
C ASN A 78 2.00 -18.66 -9.70
N ARG A 79 1.84 -17.86 -10.76
CA ARG A 79 2.77 -17.90 -11.89
C ARG A 79 2.78 -16.67 -12.78
N MET A 80 3.91 -16.40 -13.41
CA MET A 80 3.99 -15.49 -14.55
C MET A 80 3.64 -16.24 -15.83
N TRP A 81 2.50 -15.90 -16.46
CA TRP A 81 2.01 -16.61 -17.66
C TRP A 81 1.30 -15.65 -18.63
N LYS A 82 1.74 -15.63 -19.90
CA LYS A 82 1.16 -14.84 -21.01
C LYS A 82 0.99 -13.36 -20.66
N GLY A 83 2.04 -12.73 -20.12
CA GLY A 83 2.00 -11.31 -19.77
C GLY A 83 0.97 -10.99 -18.68
N SER A 84 0.95 -11.81 -17.62
CA SER A 84 0.21 -11.53 -16.39
C SER A 84 0.82 -12.30 -15.23
N LEU A 85 0.76 -11.71 -14.04
CA LEU A 85 0.87 -12.45 -12.79
C LEU A 85 -0.48 -13.13 -12.53
N ARG A 86 -0.50 -14.45 -12.57
CA ARG A 86 -1.71 -15.24 -12.28
C ARG A 86 -1.62 -15.81 -10.88
N MET A 87 -2.55 -15.39 -10.05
CA MET A 87 -2.71 -15.89 -8.70
C MET A 87 -3.98 -16.75 -8.61
N TYR A 88 -3.84 -17.95 -8.06
CA TYR A 88 -4.91 -18.93 -7.84
C TYR A 88 -5.21 -19.13 -6.35
N GLY A 89 -4.50 -18.41 -5.48
CA GLY A 89 -4.58 -18.53 -4.04
C GLY A 89 -3.51 -17.68 -3.35
N GLY A 90 -3.50 -17.72 -2.01
CA GLY A 90 -2.47 -17.06 -1.21
C GLY A 90 -2.69 -15.56 -1.05
N THR A 91 -1.60 -14.80 -0.99
CA THR A 91 -1.61 -13.36 -0.73
C THR A 91 -0.70 -12.59 -1.67
N LEU A 92 -1.13 -11.37 -2.00
CA LEU A 92 -0.28 -10.36 -2.61
C LEU A 92 -0.10 -9.23 -1.60
N THR A 93 1.13 -9.06 -1.13
CA THR A 93 1.45 -8.12 -0.05
C THR A 93 2.22 -6.94 -0.60
N VAL A 94 1.76 -5.72 -0.28
CA VAL A 94 2.47 -4.47 -0.53
C VAL A 94 2.93 -3.93 0.81
N GLU A 95 4.21 -3.60 0.93
CA GLU A 95 4.80 -2.97 2.10
C GLU A 95 5.53 -1.69 1.68
N SER A 96 5.42 -0.63 2.47
CA SER A 96 6.20 0.60 2.29
C SER A 96 7.10 0.81 3.50
N ALA A 97 8.39 1.04 3.25
CA ALA A 97 9.36 1.28 4.30
C ALA A 97 9.07 2.58 5.06
N ASN A 98 8.94 3.69 4.33
CA ASN A 98 8.99 5.04 4.92
C ASN A 98 7.65 5.78 4.89
N ASP A 99 6.84 5.55 3.85
CA ASP A 99 5.59 6.26 3.63
C ASP A 99 4.37 5.41 4.00
N ASN A 100 3.22 6.05 4.18
CA ASN A 100 1.94 5.35 4.34
C ASN A 100 1.35 5.09 2.96
N ILE A 101 0.98 3.84 2.69
CA ILE A 101 0.20 3.46 1.52
C ILE A 101 -1.22 3.97 1.74
N VAL A 102 -1.71 4.76 0.80
CA VAL A 102 -3.07 5.32 0.84
C VAL A 102 -4.00 4.71 -0.19
N GLU A 103 -3.43 4.17 -1.27
CA GLU A 103 -4.18 3.51 -2.32
C GLU A 103 -3.36 2.38 -2.93
N VAL A 104 -4.04 1.29 -3.27
CA VAL A 104 -3.51 0.23 -4.14
C VAL A 104 -4.52 -0.07 -5.23
N VAL A 105 -4.08 0.06 -6.48
CA VAL A 105 -4.87 -0.21 -7.68
C VAL A 105 -4.36 -1.49 -8.33
N TYR A 106 -5.21 -2.51 -8.35
CA TYR A 106 -4.94 -3.79 -9.01
C TYR A 106 -5.59 -3.81 -10.40
N ALA A 107 -4.78 -3.68 -11.45
CA ALA A 107 -5.27 -3.79 -12.83
C ALA A 107 -5.36 -5.27 -13.24
N VAL A 108 -6.55 -5.73 -13.63
CA VAL A 108 -6.79 -7.15 -13.90
C VAL A 108 -7.10 -7.45 -15.38
N PHE A 109 -6.90 -8.71 -15.76
CA PHE A 109 -7.32 -9.21 -17.06
C PHE A 109 -8.81 -9.58 -17.07
N PHE A 110 -9.64 -8.71 -17.66
CA PHE A 110 -11.10 -8.87 -17.84
C PHE A 110 -11.79 -9.55 -16.63
N ASN A 111 -12.28 -10.78 -16.79
CA ASN A 111 -13.09 -11.50 -15.80
C ASN A 111 -12.28 -12.48 -14.94
N ASN A 112 -10.99 -12.23 -14.73
CA ASN A 112 -10.12 -13.07 -13.90
C ASN A 112 -9.86 -12.43 -12.54
N TRP A 113 -10.93 -12.00 -11.88
CA TRP A 113 -10.95 -11.58 -10.49
C TRP A 113 -12.06 -12.31 -9.78
N ASP A 114 -11.76 -12.88 -8.61
CA ASP A 114 -12.76 -13.46 -7.71
C ASP A 114 -13.29 -12.39 -6.74
N GLU A 115 -14.60 -12.23 -6.66
CA GLU A 115 -15.24 -11.23 -5.80
C GLU A 115 -15.04 -11.46 -4.29
N SER A 116 -14.56 -12.66 -3.92
CA SER A 116 -14.18 -13.01 -2.54
C SER A 116 -12.78 -12.53 -2.16
N ASN A 117 -12.01 -12.01 -3.12
CA ASN A 117 -10.75 -11.33 -2.83
C ASN A 117 -11.01 -10.13 -1.92
N ASN A 118 -10.15 -9.94 -0.91
CA ASN A 118 -10.35 -8.90 0.09
C ASN A 118 -9.03 -8.42 0.70
N VAL A 119 -9.06 -7.23 1.27
CA VAL A 119 -8.02 -6.74 2.20
C VAL A 119 -8.70 -6.57 3.56
N ASN A 120 -8.19 -7.23 4.60
CA ASN A 120 -8.77 -7.20 5.95
C ASN A 120 -10.28 -7.50 5.98
N ASN A 121 -10.72 -8.54 5.23
CA ASN A 121 -12.13 -8.93 5.08
C ASN A 121 -13.03 -7.85 4.43
N GLN A 122 -12.46 -6.80 3.87
CA GLN A 122 -13.18 -5.76 3.13
C GLN A 122 -13.03 -5.97 1.63
N LYS A 123 -14.15 -5.88 0.91
CA LYS A 123 -14.16 -5.94 -0.55
C LYS A 123 -13.52 -4.68 -1.13
N LEU A 124 -12.81 -4.85 -2.25
CA LEU A 124 -12.19 -3.75 -2.97
C LEU A 124 -13.23 -3.07 -3.87
N LYS A 125 -13.08 -1.76 -4.06
CA LYS A 125 -13.94 -0.99 -4.96
C LYS A 125 -13.56 -1.27 -6.41
N MET A 126 -14.47 -1.82 -7.20
CA MET A 126 -14.26 -2.03 -8.63
C MET A 126 -14.54 -0.75 -9.41
N THR A 127 -13.61 -0.37 -10.28
CA THR A 127 -13.79 0.66 -11.31
C THR A 127 -13.44 0.07 -12.67
N SER A 128 -13.91 0.69 -13.76
CA SER A 128 -13.62 0.22 -15.10
C SER A 128 -13.50 1.34 -16.11
N GLU A 129 -12.64 1.14 -17.10
CA GLU A 129 -12.46 2.05 -18.23
C GLU A 129 -12.75 1.33 -19.54
N LYS A 130 -13.36 2.04 -20.50
CA LYS A 130 -13.65 1.52 -21.84
C LYS A 130 -12.70 2.14 -22.85
N GLU A 131 -12.08 1.31 -23.67
CA GLU A 131 -11.33 1.73 -24.87
C GLU A 131 -11.88 0.96 -26.08
N GLY A 132 -12.70 1.62 -26.89
CA GLY A 132 -13.45 0.96 -27.95
C GLY A 132 -14.32 -0.17 -27.40
N LYS A 133 -14.07 -1.41 -27.84
CA LYS A 133 -14.79 -2.62 -27.38
C LYS A 133 -14.17 -3.27 -26.13
N LYS A 134 -13.01 -2.81 -25.67
CA LYS A 134 -12.30 -3.41 -24.52
C LYS A 134 -12.75 -2.71 -23.23
N VAL A 135 -12.95 -3.51 -22.19
CA VAL A 135 -13.22 -3.04 -20.83
C VAL A 135 -12.07 -3.45 -19.92
N PHE A 136 -11.39 -2.46 -19.34
CA PHE A 136 -10.37 -2.67 -18.33
C PHE A 136 -11.01 -2.56 -16.96
N LYS A 137 -10.67 -3.47 -16.05
CA LYS A 137 -11.20 -3.49 -14.68
C LYS A 137 -10.05 -3.25 -13.70
N PHE A 138 -10.35 -2.47 -12.68
CA PHE A 138 -9.44 -2.11 -11.61
C PHE A 138 -10.13 -2.38 -10.29
N TYR A 139 -9.39 -2.96 -9.34
CA TYR A 139 -9.86 -3.18 -7.99
C TYR A 139 -9.01 -2.32 -7.07
N ASN A 140 -9.67 -1.44 -6.34
CA ASN A 140 -9.01 -0.37 -5.61
C ASN A 140 -9.18 -0.60 -4.12
N TRP A 141 -8.07 -0.60 -3.41
CA TRP A 141 -8.04 -0.46 -1.96
C TRP A 141 -7.67 0.98 -1.62
N THR A 142 -8.35 1.56 -0.64
CA THR A 142 -8.04 2.87 -0.07
C THR A 142 -7.98 2.76 1.44
N GLY A 143 -7.02 3.42 2.08
CA GLY A 143 -6.87 3.40 3.53
C GLY A 143 -5.63 4.15 3.97
N VAL A 144 -5.10 3.82 5.15
CA VAL A 144 -3.78 4.30 5.59
C VAL A 144 -3.08 3.13 6.25
N SER A 145 -2.03 2.60 5.63
CA SER A 145 -1.27 1.47 6.20
C SER A 145 0.17 1.44 5.69
N LYS A 146 1.06 0.84 6.48
CA LYS A 146 2.40 0.45 6.03
C LYS A 146 2.42 -0.84 5.22
N LYS A 147 1.36 -1.64 5.38
CA LYS A 147 1.24 -2.98 4.81
C LYS A 147 -0.19 -3.23 4.34
N VAL A 148 -0.35 -3.60 3.08
CA VAL A 148 -1.63 -3.98 2.49
C VAL A 148 -1.50 -5.42 2.03
N VAL A 149 -2.34 -6.30 2.57
CA VAL A 149 -2.35 -7.73 2.21
C VAL A 149 -3.66 -8.05 1.49
N LEU A 150 -3.56 -8.30 0.18
CA LEU A 150 -4.67 -8.81 -0.60
C LEU A 150 -4.74 -10.33 -0.42
N ASN A 151 -5.82 -10.82 0.18
CA ASN A 151 -6.16 -12.24 0.17
C ASN A 151 -6.73 -12.61 -1.20
N VAL A 152 -6.10 -13.56 -1.87
CA VAL A 152 -6.44 -13.94 -3.24
C VAL A 152 -7.08 -15.33 -3.28
N LYS A 153 -8.25 -15.42 -3.90
CA LYS A 153 -8.87 -16.65 -4.39
C LYS A 153 -8.55 -16.84 -5.88
N LYS A 154 -8.69 -15.79 -6.68
CA LYS A 154 -8.20 -15.75 -8.07
C LYS A 154 -7.99 -14.31 -8.53
N ALA A 155 -6.84 -14.01 -9.12
CA ALA A 155 -6.56 -12.71 -9.72
C ALA A 155 -5.50 -12.84 -10.83
N PHE A 156 -5.80 -12.39 -12.05
CA PHE A 156 -4.80 -12.29 -13.12
C PHE A 156 -4.44 -10.82 -13.33
N LEU A 157 -3.32 -10.44 -12.74
CA LEU A 157 -2.87 -9.06 -12.61
C LEU A 157 -1.95 -8.67 -13.76
N ARG A 158 -2.15 -7.45 -14.25
CA ARG A 158 -1.34 -6.82 -15.29
C ARG A 158 -0.44 -5.72 -14.76
N SER A 159 -0.88 -5.01 -13.73
CA SER A 159 -0.06 -4.11 -12.96
C SER A 159 -0.61 -3.96 -11.54
N VAL A 160 0.25 -3.52 -10.64
CA VAL A 160 -0.11 -3.09 -9.29
C VAL A 160 0.47 -1.70 -9.09
N THR A 161 -0.40 -0.73 -8.86
CA THR A 161 -0.02 0.67 -8.66
C THR A 161 -0.30 1.07 -7.22
N ILE A 162 0.68 1.67 -6.57
CA ILE A 162 0.67 2.01 -5.16
C ILE A 162 0.84 3.52 -5.05
N THR A 163 -0.08 4.19 -4.38
CA THR A 163 0.06 5.60 -4.00
C THR A 163 0.44 5.64 -2.52
N SER A 164 1.58 6.28 -2.24
CA SER A 164 2.06 6.48 -0.88
C SER A 164 2.17 7.97 -0.57
N VAL A 165 1.98 8.32 0.70
CA VAL A 165 2.18 9.68 1.20
C VAL A 165 3.12 9.66 2.38
N THR A 166 4.00 10.66 2.46
CA THR A 166 4.86 10.81 3.62
C THR A 166 4.03 10.92 4.89
N ALA A 167 4.29 10.04 5.84
CA ALA A 167 3.62 10.08 7.13
C ALA A 167 3.89 11.44 7.77
N ALA A 168 2.83 12.20 8.11
CA ALA A 168 2.98 13.45 8.84
C ALA A 168 3.83 13.18 10.09
N GLY A 169 4.91 13.94 10.27
CA GLY A 169 6.05 13.65 11.17
C GLY A 169 5.77 13.56 12.68
N ILE A 170 4.54 13.30 13.11
CA ILE A 170 4.23 12.98 14.51
C ILE A 170 4.66 11.54 14.76
N LYS A 171 5.93 11.37 15.14
CA LYS A 171 6.53 10.05 15.35
C LYS A 171 6.04 9.36 16.63
N ASN A 172 5.65 10.11 17.66
CA ASN A 172 5.11 9.61 18.93
C ASN A 172 4.45 10.74 19.76
N VAL A 173 3.36 10.44 20.46
CA VAL A 173 2.87 11.26 21.59
C VAL A 173 3.46 10.66 22.86
N GLN A 174 4.56 11.23 23.37
CA GLN A 174 5.16 10.77 24.62
C GLN A 174 4.65 11.59 25.81
N THR A 175 4.03 10.91 26.78
CA THR A 175 3.82 11.46 28.12
C THR A 175 5.14 11.46 28.88
N ILE A 176 6.00 12.46 28.65
CA ILE A 176 7.15 12.71 29.54
C ILE A 176 6.61 12.93 30.97
N GLU A 177 7.07 12.12 31.92
CA GLU A 177 6.72 12.22 33.33
C GLU A 177 7.04 13.61 33.88
N VAL A 178 6.10 14.18 34.63
CA VAL A 178 6.33 15.45 35.32
C VAL A 178 7.05 15.11 36.62
N ASN A 179 8.26 15.65 36.81
CA ASN A 179 8.88 15.63 38.13
C ASN A 179 8.02 16.50 39.07
N GLU A 180 7.24 15.86 39.94
CA GLU A 180 6.31 16.55 40.85
C GLU A 180 7.01 17.52 41.81
N LYS A 181 8.31 17.38 42.02
CA LYS A 181 9.13 18.26 42.87
C LYS A 181 9.62 19.50 42.15
N ALA A 182 9.50 19.58 40.82
CA ALA A 182 9.93 20.74 40.06
C ALA A 182 9.06 21.97 40.37
N PRO A 183 9.63 23.19 40.40
CA PRO A 183 8.84 24.42 40.58
C PRO A 183 7.79 24.59 39.48
N ILE A 184 6.64 25.14 39.86
CA ILE A 184 5.51 25.44 38.96
C ILE A 184 5.53 26.93 38.66
N TYR A 185 5.37 27.29 37.39
CA TYR A 185 5.29 28.68 36.93
C TYR A 185 3.98 28.92 36.17
N ASN A 186 3.42 30.12 36.26
CA ASN A 186 2.35 30.53 35.34
C ASN A 186 2.94 30.99 33.98
N LEU A 187 2.09 31.36 33.02
CA LEU A 187 2.51 31.86 31.71
C LEU A 187 3.30 33.18 31.77
N ALA A 188 3.19 33.93 32.86
CA ALA A 188 3.95 35.16 33.09
C ALA A 188 5.34 34.91 33.72
N GLY A 189 5.72 33.64 33.93
CA GLY A 189 7.01 33.28 34.53
C GLY A 189 7.07 33.46 36.05
N GLN A 190 5.94 33.71 36.71
CA GLN A 190 5.86 33.78 38.17
C GLN A 190 5.75 32.38 38.75
N ARG A 191 6.51 32.10 39.81
CA ARG A 191 6.40 30.83 40.56
C ARG A 191 5.05 30.79 41.28
N VAL A 192 4.31 29.69 41.12
CA VAL A 192 2.98 29.49 41.72
C VAL A 192 2.94 28.23 42.59
N GLY A 193 1.97 28.21 43.51
CA GLY A 193 1.75 27.09 44.44
C GLY A 193 1.05 25.90 43.80
N LYS A 194 0.91 24.82 44.57
CA LYS A 194 0.20 23.61 44.12
C LYS A 194 -1.30 23.85 43.90
N ASP A 195 -1.88 24.89 44.44
CA ASP A 195 -3.33 25.11 44.40
C ASP A 195 -3.74 26.06 43.26
N TYR A 196 -2.77 26.53 42.47
CA TYR A 196 -3.01 27.40 41.33
C TYR A 196 -3.78 26.68 40.21
N LYS A 197 -4.85 27.32 39.73
CA LYS A 197 -5.68 26.81 38.65
C LYS A 197 -5.34 27.51 37.33
N GLY A 198 -5.36 26.76 36.24
CA GLY A 198 -5.10 27.27 34.88
C GLY A 198 -3.87 26.67 34.23
N VAL A 199 -3.39 27.31 33.16
CA VAL A 199 -2.22 26.84 32.41
C VAL A 199 -0.96 27.17 33.18
N VAL A 200 -0.18 26.13 33.49
CA VAL A 200 1.09 26.23 34.21
C VAL A 200 2.20 25.50 33.46
N ILE A 201 3.43 25.87 33.80
CA ILE A 201 4.66 25.25 33.30
C ILE A 201 5.36 24.58 34.49
N GLN A 202 5.59 23.28 34.43
CA GLN A 202 6.40 22.52 35.40
C GLN A 202 7.35 21.62 34.62
N ASN A 203 8.63 21.59 35.00
CA ASN A 203 9.66 20.83 34.30
C ASN A 203 9.69 21.13 32.77
N GLY A 204 9.53 22.41 32.39
CA GLY A 204 9.50 22.85 31.00
C GLY A 204 8.22 22.49 30.21
N LYS A 205 7.24 21.82 30.82
CA LYS A 205 6.00 21.41 30.17
C LYS A 205 4.80 22.26 30.56
N LYS A 206 4.02 22.68 29.56
CA LYS A 206 2.71 23.31 29.76
C LYS A 206 1.64 22.25 30.04
N PHE A 207 0.83 22.44 31.06
CA PHE A 207 -0.38 21.64 31.34
C PHE A 207 -1.44 22.49 32.03
N ILE A 208 -2.69 22.04 31.95
CA ILE A 208 -3.82 22.67 32.64
C ILE A 208 -3.96 22.02 34.01
N LYS A 209 -3.85 22.85 35.05
CA LYS A 209 -4.14 22.46 36.41
C LYS A 209 -5.58 22.84 36.75
N LYS A 210 -6.37 21.84 37.12
CA LYS A 210 -7.80 21.98 37.45
C LYS A 210 -8.02 22.41 38.89
#